data_AF-A0A8B7XQV7-F1
#
_entry.id   AF-A0A8B7XQV7-F1
#
_cell.length_a   1.000
_cell.length_b   1.000
_cell.length_c   1.000
_cell.angle_alpha   90.00
_cell.angle_beta   90.00
_cell.angle_gamma   90.00
#
_symmetry.space_group_name_H-M   'P 1'
#
loop_
_entity.id
_entity.type
_entity.pdbx_description
1 polymer ?
#
loop_
_entity_poly.entity_id
_entity_poly.type
_entity_poly.pdbx_seq_one_letter_code
_entity_poly.pdbx_strand_id
1 'polypeptide(L)'
;MSRDTQFILKHLGELEQVAEEVLADKQQIVDLDRTRNGNREGLRCLMKQNQQSRTGESKSWICFGNMFIKVPGPSAQAMVEQDQKKLDEEIDRLHKELRPKVAKLRDLEGQKKAKGFDLTALSSEEIKAVKR
;
A
#
# COMPACT_ATOMS: atom_id res chain seq x y z
N MET A 1 41.92 4.14 -18.01
CA MET A 1 41.18 3.49 -19.11
C MET A 1 40.37 2.29 -18.59
N SER A 2 40.94 1.11 -18.27
CA SER A 2 40.11 -0.05 -17.83
C SER A 2 39.48 0.09 -16.43
N ARG A 3 40.19 0.73 -15.48
CA ARG A 3 39.66 1.02 -14.13
C ARG A 3 38.43 1.92 -14.16
N ASP A 4 38.39 2.87 -15.10
CA ASP A 4 37.30 3.84 -15.23
C ASP A 4 36.04 3.16 -15.79
N THR A 5 36.19 2.26 -16.77
CA THR A 5 35.08 1.48 -17.32
C THR A 5 34.45 0.55 -16.28
N GLN A 6 35.27 -0.14 -15.48
CA GLN A 6 34.76 -1.06 -14.47
C GLN A 6 34.03 -0.33 -13.32
N PHE A 7 34.50 0.87 -12.96
CA PHE A 7 33.79 1.74 -12.03
C PHE A 7 32.43 2.19 -12.57
N ILE A 8 32.39 2.66 -13.83
CA ILE A 8 31.14 3.10 -14.48
C ILE A 8 30.12 1.96 -14.54
N LEU A 9 30.54 0.76 -14.95
CA LEU A 9 29.66 -0.41 -15.01
C LEU A 9 29.08 -0.76 -13.64
N LYS A 10 29.88 -0.69 -12.58
CA LYS A 10 29.42 -0.94 -11.22
C LYS A 10 28.40 0.12 -10.77
N HIS A 11 28.69 1.39 -11.02
CA HIS A 11 27.80 2.50 -10.68
C HIS A 11 26.45 2.40 -11.41
N LEU A 12 26.47 2.12 -12.71
CA LEU A 12 25.25 1.90 -13.49
C LEU A 12 24.45 0.68 -13.00
N GLY A 13 25.14 -0.41 -12.64
CA GLY A 13 24.48 -1.58 -12.08
C GLY A 13 23.80 -1.29 -10.74
N GLU A 14 24.45 -0.54 -9.85
CA GLU A 14 23.86 -0.10 -8.58
C GLU A 14 22.66 0.83 -8.79
N LEU A 15 22.73 1.72 -9.79
CA LEU A 15 21.64 2.62 -10.15
C LEU A 15 20.42 1.85 -10.68
N GLU A 16 20.63 0.95 -11.65
CA GLU A 16 19.57 0.12 -12.24
C GLU A 16 18.89 -0.74 -11.19
N GLN A 17 19.65 -1.38 -10.30
CA GLN A 17 19.08 -2.19 -9.21
C GLN A 17 18.14 -1.36 -8.32
N VAL A 18 18.58 -0.17 -7.87
CA VAL A 18 17.77 0.69 -7.01
C VAL A 18 16.55 1.23 -7.78
N ALA A 19 16.70 1.53 -9.07
CA ALA A 19 15.60 1.98 -9.92
C ALA A 19 14.53 0.89 -10.08
N GLU A 20 14.94 -0.36 -10.32
CA GLU A 20 14.04 -1.51 -10.43
C GLU A 20 13.27 -1.77 -9.14
N GLU A 21 13.94 -1.73 -7.98
CA GLU A 21 13.29 -1.85 -6.67
C GLU A 21 12.22 -0.77 -6.45
N VAL A 22 12.53 0.50 -6.79
CA VAL A 22 11.59 1.61 -6.68
C VAL A 22 10.39 1.45 -7.61
N LEU A 23 10.60 0.95 -8.83
CA LEU A 23 9.51 0.70 -9.78
C LEU A 23 8.63 -0.46 -9.34
N ALA A 24 9.23 -1.54 -8.84
CA ALA A 24 8.51 -2.70 -8.30
C ALA A 24 7.62 -2.32 -7.11
N ASP A 25 8.16 -1.59 -6.14
CA ASP A 25 7.40 -1.11 -4.98
C ASP A 25 6.21 -0.23 -5.39
N LYS A 26 6.41 0.68 -6.36
CA LYS A 26 5.34 1.53 -6.90
C LYS A 26 4.24 0.70 -7.55
N GLN A 27 4.61 -0.30 -8.33
CA GLN A 27 3.65 -1.19 -8.96
C GLN A 27 2.87 -2.01 -7.92
N GLN A 28 3.55 -2.52 -6.90
CA GLN A 28 2.92 -3.22 -5.78
C GLN A 28 1.89 -2.35 -5.05
N ILE A 29 2.21 -1.08 -4.79
CA ILE A 29 1.25 -0.13 -4.21
C ILE A 29 -0.01 -0.01 -5.08
N VAL A 30 0.15 0.12 -6.40
CA VAL A 30 -0.99 0.22 -7.33
C VAL A 30 -1.86 -1.04 -7.28
N ASP A 31 -1.27 -2.21 -7.22
CA ASP A 31 -2.00 -3.48 -7.20
C ASP A 31 -2.72 -3.73 -5.87
N LEU A 32 -2.10 -3.32 -4.75
CA LEU A 32 -2.76 -3.30 -3.44
C LEU A 32 -3.91 -2.30 -3.41
N ASP A 33 -3.74 -1.11 -4.00
CA ASP A 33 -4.80 -0.09 -4.09
C ASP A 33 -6.00 -0.56 -4.92
N ARG A 34 -5.76 -1.32 -6.00
CA ARG A 34 -6.84 -1.97 -6.79
C ARG A 34 -7.64 -2.93 -5.93
N THR A 35 -6.95 -3.79 -5.18
CA THR A 35 -7.57 -4.77 -4.28
C THR A 35 -8.35 -4.06 -3.16
N ARG A 36 -7.76 -3.01 -2.58
CA ARG A 36 -8.39 -2.15 -1.58
C ARG A 36 -9.68 -1.54 -2.09
N ASN A 37 -9.68 -0.99 -3.31
CA ASN A 37 -10.89 -0.40 -3.90
C ASN A 37 -11.97 -1.47 -4.14
N GLY A 38 -11.59 -2.66 -4.62
CA GLY A 38 -12.51 -3.79 -4.75
C GLY A 38 -13.14 -4.19 -3.41
N ASN A 39 -12.35 -4.23 -2.32
CA ASN A 39 -12.86 -4.48 -0.98
C ASN A 39 -13.83 -3.40 -0.51
N ARG A 40 -13.57 -2.12 -0.79
CA ARG A 40 -14.50 -1.02 -0.45
C ARG A 40 -15.82 -1.13 -1.18
N GLU A 41 -15.80 -1.49 -2.47
CA GLU A 41 -17.01 -1.75 -3.24
C GLU A 41 -17.77 -2.96 -2.70
N GLY A 42 -17.07 -4.07 -2.43
CA GLY A 42 -17.63 -5.27 -1.83
C GLY A 42 -18.29 -5.03 -0.47
N LEU A 43 -17.64 -4.27 0.42
CA LEU A 43 -18.19 -3.87 1.71
C LEU A 43 -19.49 -3.08 1.57
N ARG A 44 -19.55 -2.13 0.62
CA ARG A 44 -20.78 -1.37 0.37
C ARG A 44 -21.92 -2.27 -0.12
N CYS A 45 -21.62 -3.22 -0.99
CA CYS A 45 -22.59 -4.21 -1.44
C CYS A 45 -23.10 -5.09 -0.28
N LEU A 46 -22.19 -5.60 0.56
CA LEU A 46 -22.54 -6.41 1.73
C LEU A 46 -23.39 -5.63 2.74
N MET A 47 -23.03 -4.38 3.03
CA MET A 47 -23.80 -3.52 3.93
C MET A 47 -25.22 -3.29 3.41
N LYS A 48 -25.38 -2.99 2.12
CA LYS A 48 -26.69 -2.80 1.50
C LYS A 48 -27.52 -4.08 1.55
N GLN A 49 -26.91 -5.24 1.26
CA GLN A 49 -27.58 -6.53 1.32
C GLN A 49 -28.03 -6.89 2.74
N ASN A 50 -27.19 -6.61 3.74
CA ASN A 50 -27.51 -6.82 5.16
C ASN A 50 -28.69 -5.95 5.58
N GLN A 51 -28.74 -4.68 5.17
CA GLN A 51 -29.82 -3.74 5.49
C GLN A 51 -31.16 -4.11 4.80
N GLN A 52 -31.11 -4.68 3.60
CA GLN A 52 -32.31 -5.06 2.83
C GLN A 52 -32.94 -6.38 3.29
N SER A 53 -32.21 -7.21 4.04
CA SER A 53 -32.71 -8.49 4.56
C SER A 53 -33.75 -8.26 5.65
N ARG A 54 -35.04 -8.42 5.31
CA ARG A 54 -36.17 -8.28 6.25
C ARG A 54 -36.23 -9.37 7.33
N THR A 55 -35.51 -10.49 7.15
CA THR A 55 -35.56 -11.69 8.00
C THR A 55 -34.28 -11.94 8.80
N GLY A 56 -33.33 -10.99 8.82
CA GLY A 56 -32.14 -11.04 9.69
C GLY A 56 -31.04 -12.02 9.28
N GLU A 57 -31.29 -12.95 8.35
CA GLU A 57 -30.29 -13.90 7.85
C GLU A 57 -29.83 -13.57 6.42
N SER A 58 -29.02 -12.52 6.26
CA SER A 58 -28.26 -12.35 5.01
C SER A 58 -27.11 -13.37 4.99
N LYS A 59 -26.98 -14.10 3.88
CA LYS A 59 -25.86 -15.02 3.63
C LYS A 59 -25.16 -14.59 2.35
N SER A 60 -23.83 -14.62 2.36
CA SER A 60 -23.00 -14.19 1.24
C SER A 60 -21.98 -15.27 0.91
N TRP A 61 -21.65 -15.38 -0.37
CA TRP A 61 -20.58 -16.24 -0.85
C TRP A 61 -19.27 -15.46 -0.83
N ILE A 62 -18.23 -16.05 -0.26
CA ILE A 62 -16.86 -15.52 -0.27
C ILE A 62 -15.98 -16.49 -1.04
N CYS A 63 -15.09 -15.96 -1.87
CA CYS A 63 -14.05 -16.73 -2.52
C CYS A 63 -12.85 -16.86 -1.56
N PHE A 64 -12.41 -18.09 -1.30
CA PHE A 64 -11.20 -18.38 -0.54
C PHE A 64 -10.31 -19.32 -1.37
N GLY A 65 -9.27 -18.76 -1.98
CA GLY A 65 -8.42 -19.48 -2.92
C GLY A 65 -9.18 -19.94 -4.15
N ASN A 66 -9.41 -21.25 -4.25
CA ASN A 66 -10.16 -21.89 -5.35
C ASN A 66 -11.57 -22.36 -4.93
N MET A 67 -12.04 -22.00 -3.74
CA MET A 67 -13.33 -22.45 -3.21
C MET A 67 -14.25 -21.28 -2.90
N PHE A 68 -15.56 -21.52 -2.98
CA PHE A 68 -16.58 -20.58 -2.51
C PHE A 68 -17.22 -21.10 -1.22
N ILE A 69 -17.23 -20.26 -0.19
CA ILE A 69 -17.81 -20.60 1.12
C ILE A 69 -18.98 -19.66 1.38
N LYS A 70 -20.11 -20.24 1.80
CA LYS A 70 -21.28 -19.47 2.20
C LYS A 70 -21.17 -19.14 3.68
N VAL A 71 -21.13 -17.86 4.02
CA VAL A 71 -21.05 -17.38 5.40
C VAL A 71 -22.17 -16.38 5.69
N PRO A 72 -22.51 -16.15 6.97
CA PRO A 72 -23.42 -15.07 7.35
C PRO A 72 -22.88 -13.70 6.94
N GLY A 73 -23.78 -12.79 6.56
CA GLY A 73 -23.45 -11.44 6.09
C GLY A 73 -22.60 -10.61 7.07
N PRO A 74 -22.87 -10.62 8.39
CA PRO A 74 -22.01 -9.94 9.36
C PRO A 74 -20.59 -10.52 9.43
N SER A 75 -20.46 -11.84 9.32
CA SER A 75 -19.15 -12.51 9.27
C SER A 75 -18.40 -12.15 8.00
N ALA A 76 -19.09 -12.11 6.86
CA ALA A 76 -18.49 -11.69 5.60
C ALA A 76 -17.95 -10.27 5.65
N GLN A 77 -18.73 -9.36 6.24
CA GLN A 77 -18.34 -7.98 6.43
C GLN A 77 -17.10 -7.87 7.32
N ALA A 78 -17.09 -8.56 8.47
CA ALA A 78 -15.94 -8.56 9.38
C ALA A 78 -14.65 -9.08 8.72
N MET A 79 -14.75 -10.13 7.89
CA MET A 79 -13.61 -10.68 7.15
C MET A 79 -13.04 -9.65 6.16
N VAL A 80 -13.88 -9.03 5.34
CA VAL A 80 -13.44 -8.02 4.35
C VAL A 80 -12.93 -6.75 5.05
N GLU A 81 -13.51 -6.35 6.19
CA GLU A 81 -13.01 -5.23 7.01
C GLU A 81 -11.63 -5.51 7.60
N GLN A 82 -11.36 -6.75 8.02
CA GLN A 82 -10.04 -7.14 8.51
C GLN A 82 -9.00 -7.11 7.38
N ASP A 83 -9.37 -7.62 6.20
CA ASP A 83 -8.47 -7.59 5.04
C ASP A 83 -8.21 -6.16 4.56
N GLN A 84 -9.21 -5.30 4.61
CA GLN A 84 -9.07 -3.86 4.35
C GLN A 84 -8.02 -3.22 5.28
N LYS A 85 -8.05 -3.50 6.59
CA LYS A 85 -7.05 -2.99 7.54
C LYS A 85 -5.63 -3.45 7.22
N LYS A 86 -5.46 -4.73 6.89
CA LYS A 86 -4.15 -5.28 6.51
C LYS A 86 -3.60 -4.61 5.24
N LEU A 87 -4.46 -4.39 4.25
CA LEU A 87 -4.07 -3.69 3.02
C LEU A 87 -3.64 -2.24 3.34
N ASP A 88 -4.37 -1.53 4.19
CA ASP A 88 -4.04 -0.16 4.57
C ASP A 88 -2.68 -0.10 5.30
N GLU A 89 -2.43 -1.01 6.26
CA GLU A 89 -1.14 -1.13 6.96
C GLU A 89 0.02 -1.45 6.00
N GLU A 90 -0.20 -2.35 5.04
CA GLU A 90 0.78 -2.75 4.04
C GLU A 90 1.14 -1.59 3.10
N ILE A 91 0.13 -0.87 2.59
CA ILE A 91 0.33 0.30 1.71
C ILE A 91 1.10 1.40 2.45
N ASP A 92 0.74 1.67 3.71
CA ASP A 92 1.44 2.65 4.52
C ASP A 92 2.89 2.26 4.81
N ARG A 93 3.15 0.96 5.00
CA ARG A 93 4.52 0.45 5.15
C ARG A 93 5.32 0.66 3.87
N LEU A 94 4.79 0.26 2.71
CA LEU A 94 5.45 0.43 1.42
C LEU A 94 5.73 1.91 1.11
N HIS A 95 4.80 2.82 1.42
CA HIS A 95 5.04 4.25 1.27
C HIS A 95 6.19 4.77 2.13
N LYS A 96 6.35 4.27 3.36
CA LYS A 96 7.45 4.66 4.24
C LYS A 96 8.79 4.10 3.75
N GLU A 97 8.80 2.86 3.26
CA GLU A 97 10.00 2.20 2.73
C GLU A 97 10.44 2.76 1.37
N LEU A 98 9.51 3.23 0.55
CA LEU A 98 9.78 3.81 -0.76
C LEU A 98 10.56 5.13 -0.67
N ARG A 99 10.32 5.94 0.37
CA ARG A 99 10.96 7.25 0.53
C ARG A 99 12.50 7.20 0.55
N PRO A 100 13.14 6.41 1.43
CA PRO A 100 14.60 6.29 1.46
C PRO A 100 15.17 5.67 0.18
N LYS A 101 14.47 4.73 -0.47
CA LYS A 101 14.90 4.14 -1.74
C LYS A 101 14.94 5.19 -2.86
N VAL A 102 13.91 6.04 -2.95
CA VAL A 102 13.87 7.16 -3.90
C VAL A 102 14.93 8.22 -3.59
N ALA A 103 15.20 8.49 -2.32
CA ALA A 103 16.28 9.39 -1.92
C ALA A 103 17.66 8.85 -2.35
N LYS A 104 17.91 7.54 -2.15
CA LYS A 104 19.13 6.86 -2.61
C LYS A 104 19.27 6.92 -4.12
N LEU A 105 18.20 6.68 -4.87
CA LEU A 105 18.21 6.79 -6.34
C LEU A 105 18.62 8.19 -6.80
N ARG A 106 18.03 9.24 -6.20
CA ARG A 106 18.39 10.64 -6.51
C ARG A 106 19.85 10.96 -6.20
N ASP A 107 20.37 10.42 -5.09
CA ASP A 107 21.77 10.60 -4.72
C ASP A 107 22.70 9.92 -5.75
N LEU A 108 22.36 8.73 -6.24
CA LEU A 108 23.11 8.02 -7.30
C LEU A 108 23.04 8.72 -8.67
N GLU A 109 21.92 9.38 -8.97
CA GLU A 109 21.74 10.19 -10.19
C GLU A 109 22.41 11.58 -10.09
N GLY A 110 22.96 11.96 -8.93
CA GLY A 110 23.53 13.28 -8.69
C GLY A 110 22.48 14.41 -8.67
N GLN A 111 21.21 14.07 -8.46
CA GLN A 111 20.12 15.03 -8.37
C GLN A 111 20.03 15.66 -6.98
N LYS A 112 19.45 16.86 -6.89
CA LYS A 112 19.17 17.48 -5.60
C LYS A 112 18.12 16.67 -4.83
N LYS A 113 18.36 16.48 -3.53
CA LYS A 113 17.38 15.91 -2.60
C LYS A 113 16.05 16.66 -2.67
N ALA A 114 14.96 15.91 -2.74
CA ALA A 114 13.62 16.48 -2.77
C ALA A 114 13.30 17.09 -1.40
N LYS A 115 13.43 18.43 -1.28
CA LYS A 115 13.12 19.14 -0.03
C LYS A 115 11.67 18.90 0.37
N GLY A 116 11.46 18.51 1.62
CA GLY A 116 10.11 18.28 2.16
C GLY A 116 9.51 16.91 1.86
N PHE A 117 10.21 16.03 1.12
CA PHE A 117 9.73 14.69 0.80
C PHE A 117 9.65 13.76 2.02
N ASP A 118 10.46 14.04 3.04
CA ASP A 118 10.49 13.28 4.30
C ASP A 118 9.54 13.85 5.37
N LEU A 119 8.70 14.83 5.04
CA LEU A 119 7.73 15.37 5.99
C LEU A 119 6.60 14.35 6.24
N THR A 120 6.27 14.19 7.50
CA THR A 120 5.09 13.45 7.98
C THR A 120 4.09 14.43 8.56
N ALA A 121 2.79 14.11 8.45
CA ALA A 121 1.77 14.91 9.11
C ALA A 121 1.96 14.83 10.63
N LEU A 122 1.76 15.97 11.30
CA LEU A 122 1.77 16.02 12.76
C LEU A 122 0.60 15.20 13.31
N SER A 123 0.87 14.41 14.34
CA SER A 123 -0.13 13.71 15.13
C SER A 123 -1.02 14.69 15.90
N SER A 124 -2.19 14.21 16.35
CA SER A 124 -3.11 15.03 17.15
C SER A 124 -2.46 15.56 18.44
N GLU A 125 -1.54 14.80 19.02
CA GLU A 125 -0.78 15.17 20.21
C GLU A 125 0.24 16.27 19.91
N GLU A 126 1.00 16.13 18.82
CA GLU A 126 1.96 17.14 18.38
C GLU A 126 1.28 18.46 18.00
N ILE A 127 0.12 18.40 17.32
CA ILE A 127 -0.67 19.60 17.00
C ILE A 127 -1.12 20.33 18.27
N LYS A 128 -1.51 19.60 19.32
CA LYS A 128 -1.90 20.19 20.60
C LYS A 128 -0.71 20.83 21.31
N ALA A 129 0.49 20.24 21.21
CA ALA A 129 1.72 20.78 21.78
C ALA A 129 2.17 22.08 21.08
N VAL A 130 1.97 22.20 19.76
CA VAL A 130 2.32 23.41 18.99
C VAL A 130 1.36 24.58 19.24
N LYS A 131 0.10 24.30 19.63
CA LYS A 131 -0.92 25.33 19.91
C LYS A 131 -0.86 25.91 21.33
N ARG A 132 0.07 25.47 22.15
CA ARG A 132 0.26 25.93 23.53
C ARG A 132 1.43 26.88 23.62
#